data_AF-A0A670JSY8-F1
#
_entry.id   AF-A0A670JSY8-F1
#
_cell.length_a   1.000
_cell.length_b   1.000
_cell.length_c   1.000
_cell.angle_alpha   90.00
_cell.angle_beta   90.00
_cell.angle_gamma   90.00
#
_symmetry.space_group_name_H-M   'P 1'
#
loop_
_entity.id
_entity.type
_entity.pdbx_description
1 polymer ?
#
loop_
_entity_poly.entity_id
_entity_poly.type
_entity_poly.pdbx_seq_one_letter_code
_entity_poly.pdbx_strand_id
1 'polypeptide(L)'
;ISAFYLQMLLLSSGKEPMITPGCDGVLGSNRTLDSCGVCGGDHTTCKLVVGNFSDTDVPIGYHRILEIPAGTTRIQVKEMTRSPNYLALRSHSGKSIINGNWAVNPPGRYEAAGTVFVYSRPGSDRREGESLTAEGPTTEPIDVYVSTQWGGVGSQGEERLNRVLLGRLWLTPNADLCLFCQGGGGAPLSLIRFKNPSS
;
A
#
# COMPACT_ATOMS: atom_id res chain seq x y z
N ILE A 1 -12.23 -42.99 41.43
CA ILE A 1 -12.21 -42.68 39.98
C ILE A 1 -11.31 -41.46 39.85
N SER A 2 -10.11 -41.72 39.32
CA SER A 2 -8.89 -40.99 39.63
C SER A 2 -8.82 -39.61 38.97
N ALA A 3 -8.14 -38.64 39.60
CA ALA A 3 -7.84 -37.32 39.01
C ALA A 3 -7.19 -37.40 37.61
N PHE A 4 -6.56 -38.54 37.30
CA PHE A 4 -6.08 -38.90 35.97
C PHE A 4 -7.17 -38.91 34.88
N TYR A 5 -8.40 -39.30 35.21
CA TYR A 5 -9.53 -39.31 34.27
C TYR A 5 -9.98 -37.88 33.92
N LEU A 6 -9.91 -36.94 34.87
CA LEU A 6 -10.27 -35.54 34.66
C LEU A 6 -9.20 -34.82 33.82
N GLN A 7 -7.92 -35.13 34.03
CA GLN A 7 -6.81 -34.61 33.22
C GLN A 7 -6.87 -35.12 31.76
N MET A 8 -7.26 -36.37 31.55
CA MET A 8 -7.45 -36.98 30.22
C MET A 8 -8.66 -36.39 29.47
N LEU A 9 -9.74 -36.01 30.17
CA LEU A 9 -10.91 -35.38 29.55
C LEU A 9 -10.63 -33.96 29.02
N LEU A 10 -9.71 -33.21 29.63
CA LEU A 10 -9.32 -31.89 29.15
C LEU A 10 -8.50 -31.97 27.84
N LEU A 11 -7.59 -32.95 27.75
CA LEU A 11 -6.80 -33.24 26.54
C LEU A 11 -7.68 -33.78 25.39
N SER A 12 -8.78 -34.49 25.71
CA SER A 12 -9.75 -35.00 24.73
C SER A 12 -10.61 -33.90 24.07
N SER A 13 -10.62 -32.67 24.59
CA SER A 13 -11.49 -31.61 24.07
C SER A 13 -10.93 -30.88 22.84
N GLY A 14 -9.71 -31.22 22.40
CA GLY A 14 -9.12 -30.69 21.16
C GLY A 14 -8.92 -29.17 21.10
N LYS A 15 -9.13 -28.46 22.22
CA LYS A 15 -8.84 -27.03 22.35
C LYS A 15 -7.48 -26.87 23.01
N GLU A 16 -6.44 -27.31 22.31
CA GLU A 16 -5.12 -26.71 22.54
C GLU A 16 -5.27 -25.21 22.24
N PRO A 17 -5.05 -24.31 23.21
CA PRO A 17 -5.08 -22.88 22.90
C PRO A 17 -4.04 -22.64 21.81
N MET A 18 -4.48 -22.04 20.69
CA MET A 18 -3.56 -21.72 19.59
C MET A 18 -2.64 -20.60 20.06
N ILE A 19 -1.48 -20.97 20.59
CA ILE A 19 -0.47 -20.01 21.06
C ILE A 19 0.24 -19.45 19.83
N THR A 20 -0.07 -18.21 19.48
CA THR A 20 0.62 -17.49 18.41
C THR A 20 1.84 -16.74 18.96
N PRO A 21 2.94 -16.64 18.20
CA PRO A 21 4.04 -15.75 18.56
C PRO A 21 3.57 -14.30 18.55
N GLY A 22 3.98 -13.52 19.55
CA GLY A 22 3.89 -12.07 19.48
C GLY A 22 4.92 -11.49 18.51
N CYS A 23 4.83 -10.18 18.27
CA CYS A 23 5.79 -9.48 17.41
C CYS A 23 7.23 -9.50 17.93
N ASP A 24 7.44 -9.87 19.19
CA ASP A 24 8.74 -10.05 19.84
C ASP A 24 9.32 -11.47 19.65
N GLY A 25 8.61 -12.33 18.91
CA GLY A 25 9.00 -13.72 18.67
C GLY A 25 8.68 -14.66 19.84
N VAL A 26 8.07 -14.15 20.92
CA VAL A 26 7.74 -14.95 22.10
C VAL A 26 6.32 -15.52 21.98
N LEU A 27 6.20 -16.84 22.09
CA LEU A 27 4.91 -17.54 22.07
C LEU A 27 4.04 -17.09 23.24
N GLY A 28 2.84 -16.58 22.95
CA GLY A 28 1.87 -16.18 23.98
C GLY A 28 2.19 -14.87 24.70
N SER A 29 3.13 -14.05 24.21
CA SER A 29 3.42 -12.73 24.79
C SER A 29 2.28 -11.72 24.58
N ASN A 30 1.36 -12.01 23.64
CA ASN A 30 0.29 -11.13 23.19
C ASN A 30 0.78 -9.75 22.72
N ARG A 31 2.07 -9.58 22.44
CA ARG A 31 2.61 -8.33 21.92
C ARG A 31 2.28 -8.18 20.44
N THR A 32 1.81 -7.00 20.07
CA THR A 32 1.46 -6.63 18.70
C THR A 32 2.28 -5.44 18.22
N LEU A 33 2.44 -5.31 16.90
CA LEU A 33 3.00 -4.12 16.30
C LEU A 33 2.02 -2.95 16.44
N ASP A 34 2.53 -1.76 16.76
CA ASP A 34 1.77 -0.52 16.77
C ASP A 34 1.50 -0.01 15.33
N SER A 35 1.06 1.25 15.18
CA SER A 35 0.85 1.81 13.84
C SER A 35 2.14 2.07 13.06
N CYS A 36 3.25 2.23 13.77
CA CYS A 36 4.58 2.55 13.27
C CYS A 36 5.44 1.32 13.02
N GLY A 37 4.89 0.12 13.20
CA GLY A 37 5.63 -1.14 13.05
C GLY A 37 6.58 -1.40 14.23
N VAL A 38 6.37 -0.77 15.38
CA VAL A 38 7.15 -1.00 16.60
C VAL A 38 6.43 -2.01 17.49
N CYS A 39 7.13 -3.07 17.88
CA CYS A 39 6.56 -4.12 18.73
C CYS A 39 6.32 -3.62 20.16
N GLY A 40 5.07 -3.61 20.62
CA GLY A 40 4.70 -3.01 21.90
C GLY A 40 4.91 -1.48 21.95
N GLY A 41 4.92 -0.82 20.79
CA GLY A 41 5.06 0.63 20.69
C GLY A 41 3.81 1.38 21.17
N ASP A 42 3.97 2.70 21.31
CA ASP A 42 2.95 3.62 21.83
C ASP A 42 2.33 4.50 20.74
N HIS A 43 2.56 4.19 19.45
CA HIS A 43 2.05 4.93 18.29
C HIS A 43 2.63 6.34 18.09
N THR A 44 3.74 6.70 18.74
CA THR A 44 4.30 8.07 18.68
C THR A 44 5.43 8.28 17.67
N THR A 45 6.04 7.20 17.18
CA THR A 45 7.25 7.26 16.33
C THR A 45 6.97 7.54 14.85
N CYS A 46 5.71 7.68 14.48
CA CYS A 46 5.26 7.97 13.12
C CYS A 46 3.91 8.70 13.15
N LYS A 47 3.51 9.28 12.01
CA LYS A 47 2.23 9.98 11.85
C LYS A 47 1.52 9.51 10.60
N LEU A 48 0.20 9.40 10.69
CA LEU A 48 -0.65 9.17 9.53
C LEU A 48 -0.60 10.40 8.62
N VAL A 49 -0.37 10.18 7.34
CA VAL A 49 -0.38 11.17 6.27
C VAL A 49 -1.40 10.71 5.23
N VAL A 50 -2.43 11.54 5.00
CA VAL A 50 -3.53 11.26 4.07
C VAL A 50 -3.63 12.36 3.03
N GLY A 51 -3.96 11.98 1.81
CA GLY A 51 -4.06 12.93 0.71
C GLY A 51 -4.55 12.29 -0.56
N ASN A 52 -4.93 13.17 -1.46
CA ASN A 52 -5.80 12.85 -2.57
C ASN A 52 -5.07 13.28 -3.83
N PHE A 53 -4.82 12.36 -4.75
CA PHE A 53 -4.26 12.69 -6.05
C PHE A 53 -5.37 12.83 -7.08
N SER A 54 -5.52 14.02 -7.65
CA SER A 54 -6.43 14.26 -8.78
C SER A 54 -5.76 15.00 -9.92
N ASP A 55 -5.64 14.29 -11.04
CA ASP A 55 -5.19 14.84 -12.31
C ASP A 55 -6.06 14.23 -13.42
N THR A 56 -6.60 15.09 -14.26
CA THR A 56 -7.50 14.72 -15.35
C THR A 56 -6.75 14.51 -16.67
N ASP A 57 -5.53 15.03 -16.81
CA ASP A 57 -4.81 15.14 -18.09
C ASP A 57 -3.43 14.46 -18.05
N VAL A 58 -3.40 13.20 -17.59
CA VAL A 58 -2.19 12.38 -17.62
C VAL A 58 -2.01 11.78 -19.04
N PRO A 59 -0.94 12.12 -19.79
CA PRO A 59 -0.67 11.57 -21.12
C PRO A 59 -0.51 10.06 -21.10
N ILE A 60 -0.51 9.39 -22.25
CA ILE A 60 -0.19 7.95 -22.35
C ILE A 60 1.22 7.68 -21.82
N GLY A 61 1.39 6.63 -21.03
CA GLY A 61 2.68 6.19 -20.50
C GLY A 61 2.68 5.98 -18.98
N TYR A 62 3.88 5.88 -18.43
CA TYR A 62 4.10 5.69 -16.99
C TYR A 62 4.42 7.01 -16.32
N HIS A 63 3.60 7.40 -15.35
CA HIS A 63 3.76 8.67 -14.63
C HIS A 63 3.95 8.41 -13.14
N ARG A 64 5.09 8.83 -12.60
CA ARG A 64 5.38 8.72 -11.17
C ARG A 64 4.49 9.70 -10.41
N ILE A 65 3.65 9.18 -9.52
CA ILE A 65 2.70 9.98 -8.75
C ILE A 65 3.10 10.10 -7.28
N LEU A 66 3.88 9.16 -6.75
CA LEU A 66 4.24 9.10 -5.34
C LEU A 66 5.55 8.33 -5.16
N GLU A 67 6.47 8.89 -4.38
CA GLU A 67 7.65 8.19 -3.87
C GLU A 67 7.39 7.89 -2.38
N ILE A 68 7.29 6.61 -2.02
CA ILE A 68 7.10 6.16 -0.64
C ILE A 68 8.48 5.99 0.00
N PRO A 69 8.85 6.77 1.02
CA PRO A 69 10.17 6.71 1.63
C PRO A 69 10.36 5.44 2.46
N ALA A 70 11.61 5.13 2.81
CA ALA A 70 11.95 4.09 3.78
C ALA A 70 11.34 4.40 5.16
N GLY A 71 11.03 3.34 5.92
CA GLY A 71 10.39 3.42 7.23
C GLY A 71 8.88 3.64 7.17
N THR A 72 8.26 3.63 5.99
CA THR A 72 6.81 3.82 5.86
C THR A 72 6.07 2.54 6.23
N THR A 73 5.07 2.64 7.10
CA THR A 73 4.18 1.54 7.48
C THR A 73 2.74 1.78 7.04
N ARG A 74 1.93 0.71 7.06
CA ARG A 74 0.48 0.73 6.80
C ARG A 74 0.12 1.53 5.54
N ILE A 75 0.80 1.17 4.46
CA ILE A 75 0.70 1.79 3.15
C ILE A 75 -0.63 1.39 2.53
N GLN A 76 -1.38 2.38 2.07
CA GLN A 76 -2.54 2.18 1.20
C GLN A 76 -2.54 3.27 0.12
N VAL A 77 -2.52 2.84 -1.13
CA VAL A 77 -2.81 3.67 -2.30
C VAL A 77 -3.98 3.04 -3.02
N LYS A 78 -5.11 3.74 -3.06
CA LYS A 78 -6.36 3.23 -3.65
C LYS A 78 -6.90 4.21 -4.67
N GLU A 79 -7.28 3.70 -5.82
CA GLU A 79 -8.12 4.41 -6.76
C GLU A 79 -9.58 4.41 -6.26
N MET A 80 -10.13 5.61 -6.01
CA MET A 80 -11.46 5.78 -5.44
C MET A 80 -12.57 5.40 -6.43
N THR A 81 -12.34 5.67 -7.72
CA THR A 81 -13.27 5.37 -8.80
C THR A 81 -12.51 4.64 -9.89
N ARG A 82 -12.97 3.44 -10.23
CA ARG A 82 -12.36 2.61 -11.26
C ARG A 82 -12.09 3.39 -12.56
N SER A 83 -10.90 3.23 -13.10
CA SER A 83 -10.52 3.77 -14.41
C SER A 83 -9.88 2.68 -15.30
N PRO A 84 -9.64 2.95 -16.60
CA PRO A 84 -8.93 2.01 -17.48
C PRO A 84 -7.42 1.97 -17.25
N ASN A 85 -6.89 2.73 -16.28
CA ASN A 85 -5.47 2.79 -15.97
C ASN A 85 -5.04 1.65 -15.04
N TYR A 86 -3.74 1.61 -14.76
CA TYR A 86 -3.12 0.64 -13.87
C TYR A 86 -2.14 1.32 -12.91
N LEU A 87 -2.26 1.03 -11.61
CA LEU A 87 -1.30 1.36 -10.59
C LEU A 87 -0.10 0.44 -10.81
N ALA A 88 1.08 1.03 -10.91
CA ALA A 88 2.32 0.32 -11.09
C ALA A 88 3.25 0.62 -9.92
N LEU A 89 4.10 -0.35 -9.60
CA LEU A 89 5.07 -0.26 -8.52
C LEU A 89 6.46 -0.52 -9.08
N ARG A 90 7.40 0.36 -8.76
CA ARG A 90 8.79 0.31 -9.22
C ARG A 90 9.73 0.56 -8.05
N SER A 91 10.83 -0.17 -7.97
CA SER A 91 11.90 0.19 -7.03
C SER A 91 12.45 1.56 -7.41
N HIS A 92 13.04 2.26 -6.44
CA HIS A 92 13.71 3.54 -6.72
C HIS A 92 14.87 3.40 -7.72
N SER A 93 15.51 2.22 -7.78
CA SER A 93 16.52 1.86 -8.79
C SER A 93 15.97 1.62 -10.20
N GLY A 94 14.64 1.66 -10.37
CA GLY A 94 13.99 1.53 -11.66
C GLY A 94 13.60 0.11 -12.05
N LYS A 95 13.61 -0.86 -11.14
CA LYS A 95 13.10 -2.22 -11.40
C LYS A 95 11.58 -2.25 -11.27
N SER A 96 10.87 -2.67 -12.31
CA SER A 96 9.42 -2.87 -12.24
C SER A 96 9.06 -4.08 -11.36
N ILE A 97 8.06 -3.90 -10.49
CA ILE A 97 7.58 -4.92 -9.55
C ILE A 97 6.12 -5.29 -9.88
N ILE A 98 5.26 -4.29 -10.08
CA ILE A 98 3.85 -4.48 -10.46
C ILE A 98 3.54 -3.60 -11.67
N ASN A 99 2.84 -4.18 -12.65
CA ASN A 99 2.32 -3.54 -13.85
C ASN A 99 3.36 -2.77 -14.67
N GLY A 100 4.59 -3.27 -14.77
CA GLY A 100 5.66 -2.67 -15.56
C GLY A 100 5.87 -3.31 -16.92
N ASN A 101 6.72 -2.69 -17.75
CA ASN A 101 7.11 -3.20 -19.08
C ASN A 101 5.92 -3.46 -20.01
N TRP A 102 4.87 -2.62 -19.95
CA TRP A 102 3.65 -2.77 -20.75
C TRP A 102 2.85 -4.06 -20.48
N ALA A 103 3.15 -4.74 -19.36
CA ALA A 103 2.46 -5.94 -18.93
C ALA A 103 1.60 -5.65 -17.69
N VAL A 104 0.44 -6.30 -17.62
CA VAL A 104 -0.47 -6.25 -16.47
C VAL A 104 -0.28 -7.52 -15.65
N ASN A 105 0.06 -7.35 -14.38
CA ASN A 105 0.19 -8.44 -13.43
C ASN A 105 -1.18 -8.83 -12.85
N PRO A 106 -1.38 -10.11 -12.46
CA PRO A 106 -2.59 -10.51 -11.75
C PRO A 106 -2.64 -9.89 -10.34
N PRO A 107 -3.84 -9.71 -9.75
CA PRO A 107 -3.96 -9.42 -8.32
C PRO A 107 -3.21 -10.46 -7.48
N GLY A 108 -2.50 -10.03 -6.44
CA GLY A 108 -1.62 -10.92 -5.68
C GLY A 108 -0.67 -10.22 -4.74
N ARG A 109 0.30 -10.99 -4.22
CA ARG A 109 1.33 -10.56 -3.28
C ARG A 109 2.67 -10.41 -4.00
N TYR A 110 3.35 -9.30 -3.77
CA TYR A 110 4.61 -8.93 -4.42
C TYR A 110 5.60 -8.42 -3.38
N GLU A 111 6.78 -9.05 -3.30
CA GLU A 111 7.84 -8.63 -2.39
C GLU A 111 8.62 -7.44 -2.98
N ALA A 112 8.73 -6.37 -2.20
CA ALA A 112 9.53 -5.20 -2.58
C ALA A 112 9.82 -4.31 -1.36
N ALA A 113 10.96 -3.62 -1.40
CA ALA A 113 11.39 -2.68 -0.37
C ALA A 113 11.26 -3.25 1.05
N GLY A 114 11.63 -4.52 1.25
CA GLY A 114 11.59 -5.19 2.56
C GLY A 114 10.20 -5.51 3.11
N THR A 115 9.14 -5.35 2.32
CA THR A 115 7.77 -5.69 2.71
C THR A 115 7.01 -6.39 1.59
N VAL A 116 5.75 -6.75 1.85
CA VAL A 116 4.86 -7.40 0.86
C VAL A 116 3.76 -6.43 0.46
N PHE A 117 3.75 -6.07 -0.81
CA PHE A 117 2.66 -5.34 -1.44
C PHE A 117 1.57 -6.30 -1.90
N VAL A 118 0.33 -6.00 -1.53
CA VAL A 118 -0.86 -6.67 -2.03
C VAL A 118 -1.47 -5.76 -3.11
N TYR A 119 -1.51 -6.27 -4.33
CA TYR A 119 -2.18 -5.63 -5.46
C TYR A 119 -3.58 -6.21 -5.62
N SER A 120 -4.59 -5.34 -5.64
CA SER A 120 -5.98 -5.72 -5.87
C SER A 120 -6.54 -4.94 -7.05
N ARG A 121 -7.27 -5.64 -7.91
CA ARG A 121 -8.03 -5.04 -9.01
C ARG A 121 -9.42 -5.67 -9.05
N PRO A 122 -10.43 -5.01 -8.48
CA PRO A 122 -11.80 -5.49 -8.47
C PRO A 122 -12.32 -5.78 -9.88
N GLY A 123 -13.24 -6.75 -9.98
CA GLY A 123 -13.91 -7.14 -11.22
C GLY A 123 -14.70 -5.98 -11.85
N SER A 124 -15.06 -6.15 -13.12
CA SER A 124 -15.64 -5.05 -13.90
C SER A 124 -17.06 -4.63 -13.49
N ASP A 125 -17.70 -5.46 -12.69
CA ASP A 125 -19.00 -5.27 -12.04
C ASP A 125 -18.94 -4.30 -10.85
N ARG A 126 -17.73 -3.98 -10.35
CA ARG A 126 -17.54 -3.13 -9.18
C ARG A 126 -17.09 -1.73 -9.57
N ARG A 127 -17.53 -0.75 -8.78
CA ARG A 127 -17.11 0.67 -8.90
C ARG A 127 -15.76 0.95 -8.23
N GLU A 128 -15.35 0.07 -7.32
CA GLU A 128 -14.07 0.19 -6.62
C GLU A 128 -12.91 0.11 -7.60
N GLY A 129 -12.01 1.10 -7.52
CA GLY A 129 -10.77 1.07 -8.26
C GLY A 129 -9.74 0.10 -7.66
N GLU A 130 -8.61 0.00 -8.33
CA GLU A 130 -7.48 -0.81 -7.90
C GLU A 130 -6.79 -0.25 -6.65
N SER A 131 -6.00 -1.11 -5.98
CA SER A 131 -5.25 -0.70 -4.80
C SER A 131 -3.92 -1.41 -4.64
N LEU A 132 -2.97 -0.71 -4.04
CA LEU A 132 -1.71 -1.22 -3.52
C LEU A 132 -1.69 -1.04 -2.00
N THR A 133 -1.47 -2.11 -1.25
CA THR A 133 -1.38 -2.05 0.23
C THR A 133 -0.18 -2.82 0.75
N ALA A 134 0.49 -2.33 1.78
CA ALA A 134 1.57 -3.06 2.46
C ALA A 134 1.62 -2.70 3.95
N GLU A 135 1.98 -3.65 4.80
CA GLU A 135 2.14 -3.39 6.24
C GLU A 135 3.41 -2.56 6.54
N GLY A 136 4.46 -2.70 5.74
CA GLY A 136 5.77 -2.08 6.00
C GLY A 136 6.51 -2.74 7.18
N PRO A 137 7.52 -2.06 7.75
CA PRO A 137 8.14 -0.85 7.22
C PRO A 137 8.86 -1.11 5.89
N THR A 138 8.86 -0.14 5.00
CA THR A 138 9.74 -0.18 3.82
C THR A 138 11.20 -0.03 4.24
N THR A 139 12.13 -0.77 3.62
CA THR A 139 13.58 -0.68 3.90
C THR A 139 14.30 0.28 2.96
N GLU A 140 13.67 0.64 1.85
CA GLU A 140 14.19 1.55 0.82
C GLU A 140 13.02 2.33 0.19
N PRO A 141 13.27 3.46 -0.48
CA PRO A 141 12.22 4.16 -1.21
C PRO A 141 11.62 3.30 -2.33
N ILE A 142 10.33 3.46 -2.58
CA ILE A 142 9.60 2.75 -3.63
C ILE A 142 8.60 3.68 -4.32
N ASP A 143 8.56 3.60 -5.65
CA ASP A 143 7.82 4.53 -6.47
C ASP A 143 6.49 3.91 -6.95
N VAL A 144 5.42 4.69 -6.80
CA VAL A 144 4.11 4.37 -7.35
C VAL A 144 3.90 5.20 -8.62
N TYR A 145 3.44 4.49 -9.64
CA TYR A 145 3.16 5.03 -10.96
C TYR A 145 1.70 4.81 -11.32
N VAL A 146 1.19 5.65 -12.21
CA VAL A 146 0.00 5.36 -13.01
C VAL A 146 0.45 5.07 -14.43
N SER A 147 0.06 3.90 -14.94
CA SER A 147 0.21 3.50 -16.33
C SER A 147 -1.09 3.81 -17.08
N THR A 148 -1.02 4.78 -17.98
CA THR A 148 -2.09 5.14 -18.89
C THR A 148 -1.81 4.51 -20.25
N GLN A 149 -2.76 3.74 -20.77
CA GLN A 149 -2.63 3.07 -22.06
C GLN A 149 -3.56 3.69 -23.10
N TRP A 150 -3.22 3.56 -24.38
CA TRP A 150 -4.10 3.98 -25.46
C TRP A 150 -5.37 3.13 -25.47
N GLY A 151 -6.50 3.73 -25.10
CA GLY A 151 -7.80 3.17 -25.42
C GLY A 151 -7.96 3.21 -26.94
N GLY A 152 -8.17 2.07 -27.59
CA GLY A 152 -8.33 2.00 -29.05
C GLY A 152 -9.39 2.96 -29.61
N VAL A 153 -9.39 3.11 -30.94
CA VAL A 153 -10.36 3.91 -31.69
C VAL A 153 -11.78 3.41 -31.38
N GLY A 154 -12.60 4.24 -30.74
CA GLY A 154 -13.91 3.86 -30.18
C GLY A 154 -14.09 4.27 -28.72
N SER A 155 -13.00 4.64 -28.02
CA SER A 155 -13.02 5.25 -26.68
C SER A 155 -13.43 6.75 -26.73
N GLN A 156 -14.33 7.12 -27.65
CA GLN A 156 -14.94 8.46 -27.67
C GLN A 156 -16.14 8.44 -26.72
N GLY A 157 -15.81 8.45 -25.45
CA GLY A 157 -16.71 8.75 -24.35
C GLY A 157 -15.85 9.45 -23.34
N GLU A 158 -16.17 10.71 -23.07
CA GLU A 158 -15.50 11.57 -22.12
C GLU A 158 -15.63 11.03 -20.69
N GLU A 159 -14.92 9.95 -20.37
CA GLU A 159 -14.57 9.61 -19.01
C GLU A 159 -13.26 10.33 -18.66
N ARG A 160 -13.35 11.67 -18.67
CA ARG A 160 -12.54 12.54 -17.82
C ARG A 160 -12.93 12.28 -16.36
N LEU A 161 -12.82 11.03 -15.92
CA LEU A 161 -13.08 10.67 -14.53
C LEU A 161 -12.10 11.49 -13.70
N ASN A 162 -12.64 12.25 -12.76
CA ASN A 162 -11.87 12.77 -11.64
C ASN A 162 -11.19 11.57 -11.00
N ARG A 163 -9.93 11.37 -11.39
CA ARG A 163 -9.06 10.36 -10.81
C ARG A 163 -8.84 10.85 -9.41
N VAL A 164 -9.30 10.10 -8.42
CA VAL A 164 -8.98 10.42 -7.04
C VAL A 164 -8.28 9.21 -6.50
N LEU A 165 -6.96 9.27 -6.40
CA LEU A 165 -6.25 8.28 -5.62
C LEU A 165 -6.20 8.77 -4.18
N LEU A 166 -6.57 7.90 -3.25
CA LEU A 166 -6.39 8.14 -1.84
C LEU A 166 -5.10 7.44 -1.40
N GLY A 167 -4.13 8.22 -0.95
CA GLY A 167 -2.95 7.73 -0.26
C GLY A 167 -3.14 7.85 1.25
N ARG A 168 -2.85 6.77 1.99
CA ARG A 168 -2.76 6.74 3.46
C ARG A 168 -1.46 6.04 3.82
N LEU A 169 -0.55 6.76 4.45
CA LEU A 169 0.79 6.28 4.80
C LEU A 169 1.10 6.64 6.25
N TRP A 170 1.77 5.77 7.00
CA TRP A 170 2.31 6.14 8.30
C TRP A 170 3.81 6.41 8.16
N LEU A 171 4.20 7.67 8.34
CA LEU A 171 5.55 8.17 8.06
C LEU A 171 6.28 8.53 9.35
N THR A 172 7.58 8.22 9.43
CA THR A 172 8.43 8.68 10.52
C THR A 172 8.66 10.20 10.42
N PRO A 173 9.00 10.90 11.52
CA PRO A 173 9.18 12.36 11.52
C PRO A 173 10.20 12.91 10.51
N ASN A 174 11.16 12.09 10.08
CA ASN A 174 12.23 12.49 9.17
C ASN A 174 12.00 12.00 7.73
N ALA A 175 10.82 11.43 7.44
CA ALA A 175 10.50 10.91 6.13
C ALA A 175 10.09 12.06 5.19
N ASP A 176 10.85 12.23 4.10
CA ASP A 176 10.50 13.15 3.03
C ASP A 176 9.55 12.46 2.06
N LEU A 177 8.34 13.01 1.91
CA LEU A 177 7.36 12.54 0.93
C LEU A 177 7.48 13.38 -0.34
N CYS A 178 7.89 12.77 -1.43
CA CYS A 178 7.98 13.46 -2.71
C CYS A 178 6.83 13.04 -3.64
N LEU A 179 6.12 14.06 -4.11
CA LEU A 179 4.99 13.99 -5.03
C LEU A 179 5.44 14.53 -6.38
N PHE A 180 5.21 13.79 -7.46
CA PHE A 180 5.70 14.14 -8.79
C PHE A 180 7.19 14.50 -8.83
N CYS A 181 8.02 13.63 -8.26
CA CYS A 181 9.46 13.74 -8.42
C CYS A 181 9.78 13.46 -9.89
N GLN A 182 9.74 14.48 -10.75
CA GLN A 182 10.34 14.40 -12.07
C GLN A 182 11.78 14.84 -11.89
N GLY A 183 12.72 13.90 -12.01
CA GLY A 183 14.11 14.27 -12.20
C GLY A 183 14.21 15.07 -13.50
N GLY A 184 14.44 16.39 -13.38
CA GLY A 184 14.77 17.27 -14.50
C GLY A 184 13.67 18.26 -14.92
N GLY A 185 13.73 19.49 -14.38
CA GLY A 185 13.47 20.72 -15.15
C GLY A 185 12.04 21.08 -15.59
N GLY A 186 11.00 20.33 -15.24
CA GLY A 186 9.61 20.68 -15.52
C GLY A 186 8.85 21.03 -14.24
N ALA A 187 8.21 22.20 -14.18
CA ALA A 187 7.38 22.61 -13.05
C ALA A 187 6.27 21.58 -12.74
N PRO A 188 5.91 21.34 -11.47
CA PRO A 188 4.87 20.39 -11.11
C PRO A 188 3.50 20.87 -11.64
N LEU A 189 2.79 20.01 -12.38
CA LEU A 189 1.46 20.34 -12.92
C LEU A 189 0.36 20.37 -11.85
N SER A 190 0.59 19.85 -10.65
CA SER A 190 -0.27 20.11 -9.48
C SER A 190 0.44 19.76 -8.17
N LEU A 191 0.57 20.76 -7.28
CA LEU A 191 1.09 20.56 -5.93
C LEU A 191 -0.02 19.94 -5.08
N ILE A 192 0.10 18.66 -4.74
CA ILE A 192 -0.77 18.03 -3.76
C ILE A 192 -0.04 18.04 -2.43
N ARG A 193 -0.70 18.52 -1.38
CA ARG A 193 -0.14 18.51 -0.03
C ARG A 193 -0.89 17.40 0.70
N PHE A 194 -0.25 16.28 0.98
CA PHE A 194 -0.77 15.35 1.99
C PHE A 194 -0.69 16.09 3.32
N LYS A 195 -1.79 16.72 3.72
CA LYS A 195 -1.83 17.48 4.96
C LYS A 195 -1.61 16.50 6.10
N ASN A 196 -0.68 16.83 6.99
CA ASN A 196 -0.62 16.17 8.28
C ASN A 196 -1.98 16.40 8.96
N PRO A 197 -2.72 15.37 9.37
CA PRO A 197 -4.00 15.54 10.06
C PRO A 197 -3.87 16.35 11.37
N SER A 198 -2.64 16.60 11.85
CA SER A 198 -2.35 17.50 12.96
C SER A 198 -2.05 18.97 12.57
N SER A 199 -2.39 19.46 11.36
CA SER A 199 -2.16 20.86 10.91
C SER A 199 -3.34 21.56 10.24
#